data_AF-A0A966SJ43-F1
#
_entry.id   AF-A0A966SJ43-F1
#
_cell.length_a   1.000
_cell.length_b   1.000
_cell.length_c   1.000
_cell.angle_alpha   90.00
_cell.angle_beta   90.00
_cell.angle_gamma   90.00
#
_symmetry.space_group_name_H-M   'P 1'
#
loop_
_entity.id
_entity.type
_entity.pdbx_description
1 polymer ?
#
loop_
_entity_poly.entity_id
_entity_poly.type
_entity_poly.pdbx_seq_one_letter_code
_entity_poly.pdbx_strand_id
1 'polypeptide(L)'
;GASLSDTPESKHQLMVSYRTGDAWIPKLETTEALTVEARHFLDCIAGKASPLSGGEAGLRTVRILEAATQSMKQRGQPVELT
;
A
#
# COMPACT_ATOMS: atom_id res chain seq x y z
N GLY A 1 8.62 -28.74 -8.92
CA GLY A 1 7.61 -29.59 -8.28
C GLY A 1 8.29 -30.37 -7.17
N ALA A 2 7.84 -30.20 -5.93
CA ALA A 2 8.36 -30.96 -4.80
C ALA A 2 7.27 -31.94 -4.34
N SER A 3 7.64 -33.22 -4.26
CA SER A 3 6.86 -34.29 -3.65
C SER A 3 6.73 -34.04 -2.15
N LEU A 4 5.51 -34.00 -1.62
CA LEU A 4 5.22 -33.74 -0.21
C LEU A 4 4.93 -35.06 0.52
N SER A 5 5.68 -35.32 1.59
CA SER A 5 5.33 -36.29 2.63
C SER A 5 4.50 -35.57 3.70
N ASP A 6 3.31 -36.10 4.03
CA ASP A 6 2.35 -35.50 4.97
C ASP A 6 2.76 -35.75 6.43
N THR A 7 3.78 -35.03 6.91
CA THR A 7 4.17 -35.04 8.33
C THR A 7 3.75 -33.74 9.04
N PRO A 8 3.39 -33.79 10.34
CA PRO A 8 3.02 -32.61 11.13
C PRO A 8 4.06 -31.48 11.09
N GLU A 9 5.35 -31.83 10.99
CA GLU A 9 6.48 -30.90 10.92
C GLU A 9 6.51 -30.11 9.61
N SER A 10 6.04 -30.71 8.50
CA SER A 10 5.93 -30.07 7.18
C SER A 10 4.83 -28.98 7.16
N LYS A 11 3.72 -29.23 7.85
CA LYS A 11 2.64 -28.24 8.04
C LYS A 11 3.09 -27.05 8.88
N HIS A 12 3.92 -27.26 9.90
CA HIS A 12 4.49 -26.18 10.70
C HIS A 12 5.46 -25.30 9.89
N GLN A 13 6.29 -25.89 9.02
CA GLN A 13 7.17 -25.12 8.12
C GLN A 13 6.39 -24.24 7.13
N LEU A 14 5.24 -24.71 6.62
CA LEU A 14 4.35 -23.92 5.76
C LEU A 14 3.77 -22.69 6.49
N MET A 15 3.37 -22.84 7.75
CA MET A 15 2.83 -21.74 8.57
C MET A 15 3.90 -20.72 8.99
N VAL A 16 5.16 -21.15 9.10
CA VAL A 16 6.31 -20.28 9.44
C VAL A 16 6.82 -19.52 8.20
N SER A 17 6.58 -20.04 7.01
CA SER A 17 7.21 -19.52 5.80
C SER A 17 6.38 -18.50 5.03
N TYR A 18 6.12 -17.35 5.67
CA TYR A 18 5.47 -16.19 5.03
C TYR A 18 6.27 -15.58 3.85
N ARG A 19 7.50 -16.05 3.59
CA ARG A 19 8.39 -15.59 2.50
C ARG A 19 8.98 -16.72 1.66
N THR A 20 8.26 -17.83 1.45
CA THR A 20 8.68 -18.81 0.43
C THR A 20 7.99 -18.52 -0.90
N GLY A 21 8.77 -18.09 -1.89
CA GLY A 21 8.35 -17.85 -3.26
C GLY A 21 9.41 -17.07 -4.04
N ASP A 22 9.45 -17.26 -5.36
CA ASP A 22 10.31 -16.46 -6.25
C ASP A 22 9.72 -15.05 -6.41
N ALA A 23 10.54 -14.01 -6.22
CA ALA A 23 10.15 -12.63 -6.48
C ALA A 23 10.60 -12.24 -7.90
N TRP A 24 9.64 -12.02 -8.80
CA TRP A 24 9.92 -11.39 -10.08
C TRP A 24 9.67 -9.89 -9.98
N ILE A 25 10.74 -9.11 -10.14
CA ILE A 25 10.68 -7.64 -10.11
C ILE A 25 10.97 -7.14 -11.53
N PRO A 26 9.97 -6.61 -12.27
CA PRO A 26 10.20 -6.09 -13.61
C PRO A 26 11.11 -4.86 -13.57
N LYS A 27 11.93 -4.70 -14.61
CA LYS A 27 12.64 -3.45 -14.84
C LYS A 27 11.62 -2.40 -15.28
N LEU A 28 11.42 -1.39 -14.44
CA LEU A 28 10.61 -0.22 -14.76
C LEU A 28 11.48 0.86 -15.42
N GLU A 29 10.88 1.69 -16.26
CA GLU A 29 11.53 2.88 -16.80
C GLU A 29 11.95 3.81 -15.65
N THR A 30 13.22 4.22 -15.65
CA THR A 30 13.77 5.13 -14.62
C THR A 30 13.41 6.57 -14.95
N THR A 31 12.12 6.89 -14.93
CA THR A 31 11.68 8.28 -15.01
C THR A 31 11.69 8.89 -13.62
N GLU A 32 12.23 10.09 -13.50
CA GLU A 32 12.28 10.85 -12.25
C GLU A 32 10.85 11.17 -11.78
N ALA A 33 10.50 10.75 -10.55
CA ALA A 33 9.11 10.74 -10.08
C ALA A 33 8.51 12.15 -10.00
N LEU A 34 9.29 13.15 -9.57
CA LEU A 34 8.82 14.53 -9.45
C LEU A 34 8.52 15.13 -10.82
N THR A 35 9.31 14.80 -11.85
CA THR A 35 9.05 15.22 -13.23
C THR A 35 7.72 14.65 -13.73
N VAL A 36 7.40 13.40 -13.42
CA VAL A 36 6.09 12.80 -13.77
C VAL A 36 4.96 13.52 -13.05
N GLU A 37 5.11 13.75 -11.75
CA GLU A 37 4.11 14.45 -10.93
C GLU A 37 3.89 15.89 -11.40
N ALA A 38 4.96 16.65 -11.65
CA ALA A 38 4.88 18.03 -12.12
C ALA A 38 4.19 18.15 -13.49
N ARG A 39 4.45 17.21 -14.41
CA ARG A 39 3.73 17.15 -15.70
C ARG A 39 2.25 16.87 -15.49
N HIS A 40 1.91 15.87 -14.66
CA HIS A 40 0.53 15.55 -14.33
C HIS A 40 -0.22 16.73 -13.72
N PHE A 41 0.45 17.49 -12.85
CA PHE A 41 -0.08 18.71 -12.25
C PHE A 41 -0.41 19.78 -13.31
N LEU A 42 0.50 20.01 -14.27
CA LEU A 42 0.25 20.93 -15.38
C LEU A 42 -0.91 20.47 -16.27
N ASP A 43 -1.02 19.16 -16.55
CA ASP A 43 -2.14 18.61 -17.33
C ASP A 43 -3.48 18.78 -16.61
N CYS A 44 -3.50 18.64 -15.28
CA CYS A 44 -4.70 18.91 -14.48
C CYS A 44 -5.11 20.39 -14.53
N ILE A 45 -4.15 21.31 -14.41
CA ILE A 45 -4.42 22.77 -14.53
C ILE A 45 -4.95 23.10 -15.93
N ALA A 46 -4.39 22.47 -16.97
CA ALA A 46 -4.83 22.65 -18.34
C ALA A 46 -6.18 21.97 -18.66
N GLY A 47 -6.81 21.29 -17.69
CA GLY A 47 -8.08 20.59 -17.88
C GLY A 47 -7.99 19.32 -18.73
N LYS A 48 -6.77 18.80 -18.95
CA LYS A 48 -6.52 17.61 -19.77
C LYS A 48 -6.61 16.31 -18.97
N ALA A 49 -6.51 16.40 -17.65
CA ALA A 49 -6.56 15.25 -16.74
C ALA A 49 -7.29 15.61 -15.45
N SER A 50 -7.83 14.59 -14.78
CA SER A 50 -8.29 14.72 -13.39
C SER A 50 -7.14 14.37 -12.43
N PRO A 51 -7.02 15.06 -11.28
CA PRO A 51 -5.96 14.78 -10.31
C PRO A 51 -6.12 13.37 -9.72
N LEU A 52 -5.06 12.56 -9.82
CA LEU A 52 -5.01 11.22 -9.20
C LEU A 52 -5.04 11.30 -7.66
N SER A 53 -4.48 12.38 -7.11
CA SER A 53 -4.36 12.65 -5.67
C SER A 53 -4.98 14.02 -5.32
N GLY A 54 -6.27 14.19 -5.60
CA GLY A 54 -7.00 15.43 -5.29
C GLY A 54 -7.28 15.65 -3.79
N GLY A 55 -7.86 16.81 -3.47
CA GLY A 55 -8.12 17.21 -2.08
C GLY A 55 -8.95 16.22 -1.27
N GLU A 56 -9.92 15.55 -1.89
CA GLU A 56 -10.76 14.54 -1.26
C GLU A 56 -9.95 13.28 -0.86
N ALA A 57 -8.96 12.89 -1.65
CA ALA A 57 -8.02 11.82 -1.27
C ALA A 57 -7.13 12.25 -0.08
N GLY A 58 -6.69 13.51 -0.08
CA GLY A 58 -5.95 14.10 1.04
C GLY A 58 -6.77 14.12 2.32
N LEU A 59 -8.03 14.57 2.25
CA LEU A 59 -8.95 14.61 3.39
C LEU A 59 -9.16 13.22 4.01
N ARG A 60 -9.43 12.20 3.18
CA ARG A 60 -9.56 10.81 3.67
C ARG A 60 -8.29 10.34 4.38
N THR A 61 -7.13 10.65 3.83
CA THR A 61 -5.84 10.26 4.41
C THR A 61 -5.64 10.90 5.78
N VAL A 62 -5.89 12.20 5.90
CA VAL A 62 -5.79 12.92 7.18
C VAL A 62 -6.75 12.34 8.21
N ARG A 63 -8.02 12.11 7.86
CA ARG A 63 -9.01 11.49 8.77
C ARG A 63 -8.54 10.13 9.30
N ILE A 64 -7.96 9.30 8.45
CA ILE A 64 -7.41 8.00 8.85
C ILE A 64 -6.26 8.18 9.84
N LEU A 65 -5.33 9.10 9.57
CA LEU A 65 -4.19 9.37 10.46
C LEU A 65 -4.64 9.93 11.81
N GLU A 66 -5.67 10.77 11.83
CA GLU A 66 -6.27 11.31 13.06
C GLU A 66 -6.94 10.21 13.89
N ALA A 67 -7.76 9.35 13.26
CA ALA A 67 -8.39 8.22 13.91
C ALA A 67 -7.37 7.22 14.46
N ALA A 68 -6.31 6.92 13.71
CA ALA A 68 -5.20 6.08 14.17
C ALA A 68 -4.50 6.72 15.39
N THR A 69 -4.27 8.03 15.35
CA THR A 69 -3.69 8.78 16.48
C THR A 69 -4.57 8.71 17.72
N GLN A 70 -5.88 8.86 17.55
CA GLN A 70 -6.85 8.72 18.65
C GLN A 70 -6.86 7.29 19.20
N SER A 71 -6.87 6.27 18.33
CA SER A 71 -6.81 4.87 18.72
C SER A 71 -5.57 4.57 19.57
N MET A 72 -4.39 5.05 19.16
CA MET A 72 -3.16 4.90 19.94
C MET A 72 -3.26 5.53 21.33
N LYS A 73 -3.87 6.72 21.45
CA LYS A 73 -4.12 7.36 22.76
C LYS A 73 -5.10 6.56 23.63
N GLN A 74 -6.02 5.84 23.01
CA GLN A 74 -7.00 4.96 23.66
C GLN A 74 -6.51 3.51 23.81
N ARG A 75 -5.19 3.28 23.77
CA ARG A 75 -4.57 1.94 23.90
C ARG A 75 -5.03 0.94 22.83
N GLY A 76 -5.23 1.41 21.60
CA GLY A 76 -5.56 0.58 20.44
C GLY A 76 -7.05 0.27 20.28
N GLN A 77 -7.94 1.01 20.97
CA GLN A 77 -9.37 0.87 20.72
C GLN A 77 -9.73 1.30 19.28
N PRO A 78 -10.63 0.58 18.58
CA PRO A 78 -11.10 1.00 17.26
C PRO A 78 -11.75 2.38 17.29
N VAL A 79 -11.44 3.23 16.30
CA VAL A 79 -12.07 4.53 16.09
C VAL A 79 -12.74 4.49 14.71
N GLU A 80 -14.05 4.75 14.66
CA GLU A 80 -14.80 4.75 13.41
C GLU A 80 -14.42 5.94 12.52
N LEU A 81 -14.35 5.69 11.21
CA LEU A 81 -14.15 6.71 10.19
C LEU A 81 -15.52 7.19 9.69
N THR A 82 -15.72 8.51 9.67
CA THR A 82 -16.91 9.18 9.10
C THR A 82 -16.56 9.99 7.86
#